data_AF-A0A9W9DMM1-F1
#
_entry.id   AF-A0A9W9DMM1-F1
#
_cell.length_a   1.000
_cell.length_b   1.000
_cell.length_c   1.000
_cell.angle_alpha   90.00
_cell.angle_beta   90.00
_cell.angle_gamma   90.00
#
_symmetry.space_group_name_H-M   'P 1'
#
loop_
_entity.id
_entity.type
_entity.pdbx_description
1 polymer ?
#
loop_
_entity_poly.entity_id
_entity_poly.type
_entity_poly.pdbx_seq_one_letter_code
_entity_poly.pdbx_strand_id
1 'polypeptide(L)'
;MANPSHLNTYVVDDKPNRTSDHFNARDADVVIRSSDNIDFYLHKKNLECATGGFPPAETPSDLKEAVYLIETAAVLEILFTCIYPRPFPSIKELDFDTFMLLVEAAEKYQFFGMICACRLHMREILYPTDPDFNTNFTLKQDLHVKRMRLLQFAIRHDVRDLIEEIRAVLVNVPLLDLVEILPPHVYTPWSLYREQKLLEKLKGNKELSISKPKRPEILNLKQRNQVIMINF
;
A
#
# COMPACT_ATOMS: atom_id res chain seq x y z
N MET A 1 -41.26 -46.53 -10.32
CA MET A 1 -40.78 -45.73 -11.48
C MET A 1 -40.02 -44.54 -10.91
N ALA A 2 -38.69 -44.52 -11.03
CA ALA A 2 -37.87 -43.45 -10.48
C ALA A 2 -36.83 -42.99 -11.52
N ASN A 3 -36.76 -41.67 -11.64
CA ASN A 3 -35.70 -40.79 -12.16
C ASN A 3 -35.35 -40.78 -13.66
N PRO A 4 -35.28 -39.57 -14.24
CA PRO A 4 -34.19 -39.19 -15.11
C PRO A 4 -33.34 -38.10 -14.44
N SER A 5 -32.11 -38.49 -14.15
CA SER A 5 -30.98 -37.64 -13.77
C SER A 5 -30.67 -36.60 -14.84
N HIS A 6 -30.86 -35.32 -14.52
CA HIS A 6 -30.25 -34.21 -15.26
C HIS A 6 -28.76 -34.15 -14.90
N LEU A 7 -27.91 -34.72 -15.75
CA LEU A 7 -26.49 -34.43 -15.76
C LEU A 7 -26.30 -33.03 -16.35
N ASN A 8 -25.97 -32.09 -15.48
CA ASN A 8 -25.52 -30.76 -15.85
C ASN A 8 -24.08 -30.89 -16.39
N THR A 9 -23.94 -31.04 -17.70
CA THR A 9 -22.63 -31.05 -18.35
C THR A 9 -22.10 -29.61 -18.38
N TYR A 10 -21.16 -29.33 -17.48
CA TYR A 10 -20.28 -28.16 -17.58
C TYR A 10 -19.56 -28.24 -18.93
N VAL A 11 -19.88 -27.31 -19.83
CA VAL A 11 -19.13 -27.11 -21.05
C VAL A 11 -17.76 -26.55 -20.64
N VAL A 12 -16.72 -27.38 -20.76
CA VAL A 12 -15.33 -26.91 -20.72
C VAL A 12 -15.14 -26.05 -21.96
N ASP A 13 -14.93 -24.75 -21.80
CA ASP A 13 -14.58 -23.85 -22.90
C ASP A 13 -13.23 -24.30 -23.46
N ASP A 14 -13.25 -24.95 -24.63
CA ASP A 14 -12.12 -25.65 -25.27
C ASP A 14 -11.17 -24.66 -25.99
N LYS A 15 -11.12 -23.40 -25.55
CA LYS A 15 -10.15 -22.44 -26.07
C LYS A 15 -8.80 -22.71 -25.42
N PRO A 16 -7.73 -22.85 -26.21
CA PRO A 16 -6.39 -22.98 -25.64
C PRO A 16 -6.09 -21.74 -24.81
N ASN A 17 -5.64 -21.96 -23.57
CA ASN A 17 -5.20 -20.86 -22.71
C ASN A 17 -4.08 -20.09 -23.41
N ARG A 18 -4.08 -18.77 -23.20
CA ARG A 18 -3.01 -17.92 -23.73
C ARG A 18 -1.76 -18.17 -22.89
N THR A 19 -0.60 -18.24 -23.53
CA THR A 19 0.69 -18.34 -22.84
C THR A 19 1.31 -16.95 -22.71
N SER A 20 1.99 -16.67 -21.59
CA SER A 20 2.77 -15.43 -21.44
C SER A 20 3.92 -15.37 -22.46
N ASP A 21 4.04 -14.27 -23.19
CA ASP A 21 5.12 -14.05 -24.15
C ASP A 21 6.50 -13.94 -23.46
N HIS A 22 6.52 -13.56 -22.18
CA HIS A 22 7.74 -13.37 -21.39
C HIS A 22 8.20 -14.64 -20.69
N PHE A 23 7.28 -15.57 -20.41
CA PHE A 23 7.49 -16.79 -19.64
C PHE A 23 6.91 -18.01 -20.36
N ASN A 24 7.58 -18.41 -21.44
CA ASN A 24 7.25 -19.55 -22.27
C ASN A 24 8.49 -20.45 -22.50
N ALA A 25 9.12 -20.91 -21.41
CA ALA A 25 10.33 -21.72 -21.50
C ALA A 25 10.03 -23.11 -22.05
N ARG A 26 10.78 -23.55 -23.08
CA ARG A 26 10.60 -24.88 -23.69
C ARG A 26 11.02 -26.03 -22.77
N ASP A 27 11.94 -25.73 -21.86
CA ASP A 27 12.49 -26.61 -20.84
C ASP A 27 11.83 -26.41 -19.46
N ALA A 28 10.67 -25.76 -19.42
CA ALA A 28 9.89 -25.61 -18.20
C ALA A 28 9.52 -26.96 -17.57
N ASP A 29 9.60 -27.02 -16.25
CA ASP A 29 9.25 -28.18 -15.42
C ASP A 29 8.03 -27.90 -14.53
N VAL A 30 7.42 -26.72 -14.68
CA VAL A 30 6.15 -26.32 -14.05
C VAL A 30 5.39 -25.35 -14.94
N VAL A 31 4.07 -25.50 -14.97
CA VAL A 31 3.14 -24.52 -15.56
C VAL A 31 2.32 -23.90 -14.44
N ILE A 32 2.35 -22.57 -14.33
CA ILE A 32 1.48 -21.81 -13.44
C ILE A 32 0.39 -21.13 -14.29
N ARG A 33 -0.87 -21.21 -13.86
CA ARG A 33 -2.00 -20.53 -14.50
C ARG A 33 -2.51 -19.40 -13.61
N SER A 34 -2.63 -18.21 -14.16
CA SER A 34 -3.25 -17.06 -13.48
C SER A 34 -4.79 -17.15 -13.47
N SER A 35 -5.42 -16.29 -12.67
CA SER A 35 -6.89 -16.18 -12.59
C SER A 35 -7.56 -15.70 -13.89
N ASP A 36 -6.81 -15.00 -14.74
CA ASP A 36 -7.20 -14.55 -16.08
C ASP A 36 -6.75 -15.51 -17.20
N ASN A 37 -6.49 -16.78 -16.84
CA ASN A 37 -6.20 -17.90 -17.74
C ASN A 37 -4.96 -17.69 -18.64
N ILE A 38 -3.92 -17.07 -18.08
CA ILE A 38 -2.59 -17.01 -18.71
C ILE A 38 -1.70 -18.09 -18.12
N ASP A 39 -1.12 -18.91 -18.99
CA ASP A 39 -0.17 -19.95 -18.62
C ASP A 39 1.28 -19.42 -18.65
N PHE A 40 2.03 -19.74 -17.59
CA PHE A 40 3.43 -19.39 -17.37
C PHE A 40 4.26 -20.66 -17.30
N TYR A 41 5.15 -20.85 -18.27
CA TYR A 41 6.06 -21.99 -18.33
C TYR A 41 7.37 -21.61 -17.67
N LEU A 42 7.61 -22.15 -16.46
CA LEU A 42 8.63 -21.70 -15.53
C LEU A 42 9.54 -22.86 -15.08
N HIS A 43 10.54 -22.53 -14.25
CA HIS A 43 11.45 -23.48 -13.64
C HIS A 43 11.26 -23.52 -12.12
N LYS A 44 10.92 -24.69 -11.57
CA LYS A 44 10.76 -24.95 -10.13
C LYS A 44 11.95 -24.45 -9.34
N LYS A 45 13.17 -24.77 -9.78
CA LYS A 45 14.41 -24.33 -9.14
C LYS A 45 14.50 -22.82 -8.92
N ASN A 46 13.97 -22.01 -9.85
CA ASN A 46 14.04 -20.56 -9.72
C ASN A 46 13.02 -20.07 -8.67
N LEU A 47 11.82 -20.64 -8.68
CA LEU A 47 10.79 -20.34 -7.68
C LEU A 47 11.26 -20.73 -6.28
N GLU A 48 11.84 -21.93 -6.11
CA GLU A 48 12.36 -22.43 -4.83
C GLU A 48 13.55 -21.63 -4.30
N CYS A 49 14.44 -21.17 -5.18
CA CYS A 49 15.57 -20.35 -4.75
C CYS A 49 15.14 -18.96 -4.26
N ALA A 50 14.05 -18.41 -4.82
CA ALA A 50 13.66 -17.02 -4.58
C ALA A 50 12.53 -16.86 -3.55
N THR A 51 11.78 -17.92 -3.26
CA THR A 51 10.52 -17.84 -2.50
C THR A 51 10.36 -19.02 -1.54
N GLY A 52 9.55 -18.84 -0.50
CA GLY A 52 9.22 -19.92 0.46
C GLY A 52 7.84 -20.55 0.28
N GLY A 53 6.96 -19.94 -0.51
CA GLY A 53 5.53 -20.30 -0.58
C GLY A 53 4.99 -20.69 -1.96
N PHE A 54 5.79 -20.65 -3.04
CA PHE A 54 5.38 -21.31 -4.28
C PHE A 54 5.35 -22.83 -4.07
N PRO A 55 4.44 -23.57 -4.74
CA PRO A 55 4.31 -25.01 -4.54
C PRO A 55 5.68 -25.70 -4.69
N PRO A 56 6.08 -26.56 -3.74
CA PRO A 56 7.41 -27.19 -3.75
C PRO A 56 7.59 -28.07 -4.99
N ALA A 57 8.84 -28.34 -5.38
CA ALA A 57 9.15 -29.20 -6.53
C ALA A 57 8.53 -30.59 -6.46
N GLU A 58 8.16 -31.05 -5.26
CA GLU A 58 7.47 -32.33 -5.01
C GLU A 58 6.00 -32.33 -5.42
N THR A 59 5.42 -31.18 -5.79
CA THR A 59 4.10 -31.15 -6.42
C THR A 59 4.18 -31.96 -7.71
N PRO A 60 3.41 -33.06 -7.88
CA PRO A 60 3.43 -33.85 -9.10
C PRO A 60 3.16 -32.94 -10.28
N SER A 61 4.17 -32.71 -11.11
CA SER A 61 4.07 -31.84 -12.28
C SER A 61 4.19 -32.72 -13.50
N ASP A 62 3.12 -33.45 -13.79
CA ASP A 62 2.85 -33.66 -15.20
C ASP A 62 2.58 -32.26 -15.76
N LEU A 63 3.35 -31.81 -16.77
CA LEU A 63 3.11 -30.54 -17.49
C LEU A 63 1.67 -30.45 -18.07
N LYS A 64 0.90 -31.54 -17.99
CA LYS A 64 -0.52 -31.62 -18.31
C LYS A 64 -1.42 -30.90 -17.30
N GLU A 65 -0.96 -30.70 -16.06
CA GLU A 65 -1.75 -30.05 -15.01
C GLU A 65 -1.06 -28.76 -14.55
N ALA A 66 -1.63 -27.62 -14.98
CA ALA A 66 -1.17 -26.31 -14.56
C ALA A 66 -1.58 -26.03 -13.10
N VAL A 67 -0.66 -25.46 -12.32
CA VAL A 67 -0.96 -24.97 -10.97
C VAL A 67 -1.72 -23.66 -11.07
N TYR A 68 -2.99 -23.67 -10.69
CA TYR A 68 -3.83 -22.48 -10.71
C TYR A 68 -3.57 -21.56 -9.51
N LEU A 69 -3.36 -20.27 -9.77
CA LEU A 69 -3.20 -19.20 -8.79
C LEU A 69 -4.31 -18.15 -8.96
N ILE A 70 -4.67 -17.48 -7.87
CA ILE A 70 -5.78 -16.50 -7.85
C ILE A 70 -5.34 -15.11 -8.34
N GLU A 71 -4.04 -14.89 -8.43
CA GLU A 71 -3.41 -13.66 -8.87
C GLU A 71 -3.59 -13.50 -10.39
N THR A 72 -3.67 -12.27 -10.86
CA THR A 72 -3.75 -11.98 -12.30
C THR A 72 -2.39 -12.15 -12.96
N ALA A 73 -2.39 -12.31 -14.29
CA ALA A 73 -1.17 -12.40 -15.07
C ALA A 73 -0.24 -11.20 -14.84
N ALA A 74 -0.78 -9.99 -14.72
CA ALA A 74 0.01 -8.78 -14.48
C ALA A 74 0.81 -8.83 -13.17
N VAL A 75 0.20 -9.30 -12.08
CA VAL A 75 0.88 -9.45 -10.78
C VAL A 75 1.94 -10.55 -10.84
N LEU A 76 1.57 -11.69 -11.44
CA LEU A 76 2.48 -12.83 -11.57
C LEU A 76 3.67 -12.51 -12.48
N GLU A 77 3.48 -11.76 -13.56
CA GLU A 77 4.58 -11.33 -14.45
C GLU A 77 5.61 -10.48 -13.71
N ILE A 78 5.17 -9.57 -12.84
CA ILE A 78 6.08 -8.75 -12.02
C ILE A 78 6.88 -9.66 -11.07
N LEU A 79 6.21 -10.58 -10.36
CA LEU A 79 6.89 -11.51 -9.45
C LEU A 79 7.90 -12.38 -10.20
N PHE A 80 7.50 -13.01 -11.31
CA PHE A 80 8.37 -13.87 -12.09
C PHE A 80 9.52 -13.11 -12.73
N THR A 81 9.32 -11.85 -13.13
CA THR A 81 10.42 -11.00 -13.63
C THR A 81 11.51 -10.82 -12.59
N CYS A 82 11.14 -10.67 -11.31
CA CYS A 82 12.08 -10.53 -10.22
C CYS A 82 12.73 -11.84 -9.76
N ILE A 83 12.10 -12.98 -10.06
CA ILE A 83 12.66 -14.32 -9.77
C ILE A 83 13.71 -14.72 -10.81
N TYR A 84 13.52 -14.29 -12.06
CA TYR A 84 14.47 -14.53 -13.14
C TYR A 84 15.53 -13.41 -13.19
N PRO A 85 16.71 -13.66 -13.78
CA PRO A 85 17.78 -12.66 -13.88
C PRO A 85 17.43 -11.61 -14.95
N ARG A 86 16.44 -10.75 -14.65
CA ARG A 86 15.95 -9.68 -15.50
C ARG A 86 15.97 -8.34 -14.76
N PRO A 87 15.99 -7.21 -15.47
CA PRO A 87 15.85 -5.90 -14.85
C PRO A 87 14.58 -5.82 -14.01
N PHE A 88 14.72 -5.29 -12.80
CA PHE A 88 13.62 -5.14 -11.87
C PHE A 88 12.64 -4.07 -12.40
N PRO A 89 11.33 -4.38 -12.54
CA PRO A 89 10.36 -3.41 -13.01
C PRO A 89 10.18 -2.27 -12.00
N SER A 90 9.89 -1.07 -12.47
CA SER A 90 9.69 0.10 -11.62
C SER A 90 8.39 -0.05 -10.81
N ILE A 91 8.48 -0.41 -9.53
CA ILE A 91 7.32 -0.50 -8.62
C ILE A 91 6.57 0.84 -8.53
N LYS A 92 7.30 1.95 -8.69
CA LYS A 92 6.74 3.31 -8.57
C LYS A 92 5.75 3.67 -9.68
N GLU A 93 5.85 2.98 -10.82
CA GLU A 93 4.98 3.20 -11.98
C GLU A 93 3.68 2.40 -11.90
N LEU A 94 3.59 1.48 -10.93
CA LEU A 94 2.36 0.73 -10.70
C LEU A 94 1.30 1.64 -10.10
N ASP A 95 0.06 1.47 -10.55
CA ASP A 95 -1.07 2.02 -9.82
C ASP A 95 -1.16 1.35 -8.43
N PHE A 96 -1.80 2.05 -7.48
CA PHE A 96 -1.80 1.61 -6.10
C PHE A 96 -2.54 0.28 -5.89
N ASP A 97 -3.56 -0.04 -6.69
CA ASP A 97 -4.28 -1.30 -6.56
C ASP A 97 -3.41 -2.48 -7.00
N THR A 98 -2.76 -2.36 -8.15
CA THR A 98 -1.78 -3.35 -8.63
C THR A 98 -0.63 -3.50 -7.63
N PHE A 99 -0.13 -2.39 -7.07
CA PHE A 99 0.90 -2.43 -6.02
C PHE A 99 0.44 -3.19 -4.76
N MET A 100 -0.79 -2.95 -4.29
CA MET A 100 -1.33 -3.68 -3.14
C MET A 100 -1.48 -5.17 -3.43
N LEU A 101 -1.97 -5.53 -4.63
CA LEU A 101 -2.05 -6.95 -5.03
C LEU A 101 -0.66 -7.60 -5.11
N LEU A 102 0.33 -6.87 -5.60
CA LEU A 102 1.72 -7.34 -5.68
C LEU A 102 2.29 -7.65 -4.29
N VAL A 103 2.10 -6.76 -3.31
CA VAL A 103 2.66 -7.01 -1.98
C VAL A 103 1.92 -8.13 -1.24
N GLU A 104 0.60 -8.28 -1.40
CA GLU A 104 -0.15 -9.41 -0.84
C GLU A 104 0.33 -10.74 -1.43
N ALA A 105 0.58 -10.77 -2.75
CA ALA A 105 1.15 -11.95 -3.40
C ALA A 105 2.58 -12.22 -2.91
N ALA A 106 3.40 -11.18 -2.74
CA ALA A 106 4.76 -11.32 -2.22
C ALA A 106 4.78 -11.91 -0.79
N GLU A 107 3.89 -11.46 0.10
CA GLU A 107 3.70 -12.03 1.44
C GLU A 107 3.23 -13.50 1.35
N LYS A 108 2.20 -13.78 0.55
CA LYS A 108 1.64 -15.13 0.36
C LYS A 108 2.69 -16.13 -0.11
N TYR A 109 3.53 -15.74 -1.06
CA TYR A 109 4.59 -16.59 -1.59
C TYR A 109 5.91 -16.48 -0.83
N GLN A 110 5.96 -15.69 0.26
CA GLN A 110 7.15 -15.47 1.08
C GLN A 110 8.35 -15.00 0.24
N PHE A 111 8.11 -14.11 -0.71
CA PHE A 111 9.17 -13.52 -1.54
C PHE A 111 9.77 -12.29 -0.85
N PHE A 112 10.61 -12.53 0.15
CA PHE A 112 11.18 -11.49 1.01
C PHE A 112 11.91 -10.37 0.26
N GLY A 113 12.60 -10.69 -0.84
CA GLY A 113 13.25 -9.68 -1.69
C GLY A 113 12.25 -8.67 -2.25
N MET A 114 11.09 -9.14 -2.73
CA MET A 114 10.01 -8.28 -3.21
C MET A 114 9.35 -7.50 -2.07
N ILE A 115 9.12 -8.13 -0.91
CA ILE A 115 8.57 -7.45 0.28
C ILE A 115 9.48 -6.27 0.67
N CYS A 116 10.79 -6.48 0.73
CA CYS A 116 11.77 -5.42 1.00
C CYS A 116 11.70 -4.27 -0.02
N ALA A 117 11.59 -4.57 -1.31
CA ALA A 117 11.45 -3.55 -2.35
C ALA A 117 10.13 -2.77 -2.21
N CYS A 118 9.02 -3.47 -1.96
CA CYS A 118 7.71 -2.85 -1.73
C CYS A 118 7.73 -1.94 -0.50
N ARG A 119 8.43 -2.33 0.58
CA ARG A 119 8.56 -1.50 1.79
C ARG A 119 9.22 -0.15 1.54
N LEU A 120 10.17 -0.06 0.59
CA LEU A 120 10.74 1.24 0.20
C LEU A 120 9.69 2.13 -0.43
N HIS A 121 8.86 1.59 -1.33
CA HIS A 121 7.79 2.35 -1.95
C HIS A 121 6.68 2.73 -0.95
N MET A 122 6.34 1.84 0.00
CA MET A 122 5.41 2.17 1.08
C MET A 122 5.86 3.41 1.86
N ARG A 123 7.15 3.54 2.15
CA ARG A 123 7.69 4.72 2.84
C ARG A 123 7.54 6.00 2.04
N GLU A 124 7.66 5.95 0.72
CA GLU A 124 7.40 7.11 -0.16
C GLU A 124 5.92 7.53 -0.11
N ILE A 125 5.00 6.57 0.06
CA ILE A 125 3.57 6.83 0.28
C ILE A 125 3.33 7.42 1.69
N LEU A 126 4.06 6.95 2.71
CA LEU A 126 3.95 7.51 4.06
C LEU A 126 4.50 8.94 4.13
N TYR A 127 5.60 9.21 3.44
CA TYR A 127 6.34 10.47 3.50
C TYR A 127 6.60 10.98 2.08
N PRO A 128 5.55 11.46 1.37
CA PRO A 128 5.73 11.99 0.02
C PRO A 128 6.70 13.18 0.05
N THR A 129 7.69 13.14 -0.84
CA THR A 129 8.74 14.16 -0.94
C THR A 129 8.39 15.30 -1.89
N ASP A 130 7.34 15.12 -2.70
CA ASP A 130 6.90 16.12 -3.68
C ASP A 130 6.26 17.34 -2.97
N PRO A 131 6.81 18.55 -3.15
CA PRO A 131 6.29 19.77 -2.52
C PRO A 131 4.87 20.13 -2.98
N ASP A 132 4.45 19.74 -4.19
CA ASP A 132 3.12 20.04 -4.73
C ASP A 132 2.02 19.19 -4.08
N PHE A 133 2.39 18.13 -3.36
CA PHE A 133 1.45 17.27 -2.65
C PHE A 133 0.67 18.03 -1.55
N ASN A 134 1.29 19.03 -0.92
CA ASN A 134 0.70 19.75 0.21
C ASN A 134 -0.39 20.77 -0.19
N THR A 135 -0.53 21.10 -1.47
CA THR A 135 -1.45 22.16 -1.94
C THR A 135 -2.74 21.61 -2.58
N ASN A 136 -2.76 20.34 -2.98
CA ASN A 136 -3.89 19.72 -3.67
C ASN A 136 -4.77 18.85 -2.73
N PHE A 137 -6.03 19.22 -2.56
CA PHE A 137 -6.98 18.50 -1.70
C PHE A 137 -7.27 17.08 -2.17
N THR A 138 -7.42 16.86 -3.48
CA THR A 138 -7.70 15.54 -4.06
C THR A 138 -6.53 14.57 -3.82
N LEU A 139 -5.28 15.05 -3.95
CA LEU A 139 -4.09 14.26 -3.64
C LEU A 139 -4.03 13.87 -2.15
N LYS A 140 -4.43 14.77 -1.24
CA LYS A 140 -4.49 14.48 0.20
C LYS A 140 -5.52 13.42 0.55
N GLN A 141 -6.69 13.45 -0.06
CA GLN A 141 -7.73 12.47 0.19
C GLN A 141 -7.32 11.09 -0.32
N ASP A 142 -6.78 11.01 -1.53
CA ASP A 142 -6.23 9.78 -2.09
C ASP A 142 -5.13 9.19 -1.20
N LEU A 143 -4.21 10.02 -0.69
CA LEU A 143 -3.15 9.55 0.20
C LEU A 143 -3.65 9.04 1.54
N HIS A 144 -4.70 9.65 2.09
CA HIS A 144 -5.32 9.14 3.31
C HIS A 144 -5.83 7.71 3.11
N VAL A 145 -6.56 7.46 2.01
CA VAL A 145 -7.05 6.12 1.65
C VAL A 145 -5.88 5.13 1.49
N LYS A 146 -4.81 5.52 0.79
CA LYS A 146 -3.61 4.69 0.61
C LYS A 146 -2.96 4.33 1.95
N ARG A 147 -2.78 5.28 2.85
CA ARG A 147 -2.21 5.04 4.19
C ARG A 147 -3.09 4.14 5.06
N MET A 148 -4.42 4.26 4.96
CA MET A 148 -5.35 3.36 5.65
C MET A 148 -5.25 1.93 5.13
N ARG A 149 -5.11 1.74 3.81
CA ARG A 149 -4.89 0.41 3.21
C ARG A 149 -3.54 -0.18 3.57
N LEU A 150 -2.49 0.64 3.67
CA LEU A 150 -1.20 0.21 4.20
C LEU A 150 -1.29 -0.20 5.67
N LEU A 151 -2.09 0.49 6.49
CA LEU A 151 -2.34 0.10 7.87
C LEU A 151 -3.01 -1.28 7.94
N GLN A 152 -4.07 -1.50 7.14
CA GLN A 152 -4.77 -2.78 7.08
C GLN A 152 -3.82 -3.92 6.68
N PHE A 153 -2.97 -3.70 5.69
CA PHE A 153 -1.92 -4.65 5.30
C PHE A 153 -0.95 -4.92 6.46
N ALA A 154 -0.41 -3.86 7.08
CA ALA A 154 0.57 -3.99 8.16
C ALA A 154 0.01 -4.74 9.36
N ILE A 155 -1.26 -4.52 9.70
CA ILE A 155 -1.97 -5.24 10.76
C ILE A 155 -2.15 -6.71 10.39
N ARG A 156 -2.60 -7.00 9.16
CA ARG A 156 -2.87 -8.37 8.71
C ARG A 156 -1.64 -9.26 8.74
N HIS A 157 -0.49 -8.69 8.37
CA HIS A 157 0.79 -9.40 8.28
C HIS A 157 1.72 -9.16 9.48
N ASP A 158 1.21 -8.54 10.56
CA ASP A 158 1.97 -8.20 11.78
C ASP A 158 3.32 -7.47 11.51
N VAL A 159 3.30 -6.52 10.57
CA VAL A 159 4.47 -5.72 10.17
C VAL A 159 4.69 -4.59 11.18
N ARG A 160 5.18 -4.96 12.36
CA ARG A 160 5.26 -4.08 13.55
C ARG A 160 5.93 -2.73 13.32
N ASP A 161 7.05 -2.71 12.62
CA ASP A 161 7.77 -1.47 12.35
C ASP A 161 7.00 -0.54 11.39
N LEU A 162 6.28 -1.10 10.41
CA LEU A 162 5.38 -0.34 9.54
C LEU A 162 4.16 0.19 10.30
N ILE A 163 3.57 -0.60 11.22
CA ILE A 163 2.47 -0.14 12.09
C ILE A 163 2.92 1.10 12.88
N GLU A 164 4.14 1.09 13.42
CA GLU A 164 4.70 2.20 14.18
C GLU A 164 4.95 3.45 13.33
N GLU A 165 5.50 3.30 12.12
CA GLU A 165 5.66 4.41 11.17
C GLU A 165 4.29 5.02 10.80
N ILE A 166 3.30 4.18 10.50
CA ILE A 166 1.95 4.64 10.13
C ILE A 166 1.25 5.33 11.30
N ARG A 167 1.47 4.86 12.54
CA ARG A 167 0.91 5.46 13.76
C ARG A 167 1.28 6.93 13.91
N ALA A 168 2.54 7.28 13.64
CA ALA A 168 2.98 8.67 13.67
C ALA A 168 2.29 9.52 12.60
N VAL A 169 2.10 8.97 11.40
CA VAL A 169 1.47 9.64 10.26
C VAL A 169 -0.03 9.84 10.45
N LEU A 170 -0.72 8.84 11.02
CA LEU A 170 -2.17 8.81 11.20
C LEU A 170 -2.61 9.28 12.60
N VAL A 171 -1.74 9.92 13.37
CA VAL A 171 -2.03 10.38 14.74
C VAL A 171 -3.26 11.28 14.84
N ASN A 172 -3.59 12.04 13.79
CA ASN A 172 -4.75 12.95 13.80
C ASN A 172 -6.06 12.25 13.38
N VAL A 173 -6.02 11.03 12.87
CA VAL A 173 -7.22 10.29 12.47
C VAL A 173 -8.08 10.01 13.71
N PRO A 174 -9.40 10.23 13.67
CA PRO A 174 -10.32 9.84 14.73
C PRO A 174 -10.21 8.34 15.05
N LEU A 175 -10.21 7.98 16.34
CA LEU A 175 -10.14 6.57 16.74
C LEU A 175 -11.34 5.76 16.22
N LEU A 176 -12.51 6.41 16.06
CA LEU A 176 -13.72 5.80 15.51
C LEU A 176 -13.47 5.19 14.12
N ASP A 177 -12.67 5.86 13.29
CA ASP A 177 -12.35 5.41 11.93
C ASP A 177 -11.34 4.24 11.92
N LEU A 178 -10.76 3.92 13.08
CA LEU A 178 -9.73 2.90 13.25
C LEU A 178 -10.23 1.66 13.99
N VAL A 179 -11.43 1.69 14.59
CA VAL A 179 -11.94 0.59 15.44
C VAL A 179 -12.01 -0.73 14.68
N GLU A 180 -12.48 -0.70 13.43
CA GLU A 180 -12.62 -1.90 12.59
C GLU A 180 -11.30 -2.41 12.00
N ILE A 181 -10.23 -1.60 12.08
CA ILE A 181 -8.93 -1.92 11.49
C ILE A 181 -7.95 -2.40 12.55
N LEU A 182 -7.94 -1.76 13.72
CA LEU A 182 -6.98 -2.03 14.77
C LEU A 182 -7.48 -3.13 15.70
N PRO A 183 -6.76 -4.27 15.81
CA PRO A 183 -7.11 -5.28 16.80
C PRO A 183 -6.90 -4.73 18.21
N PRO A 184 -7.57 -5.28 19.24
CA PRO A 184 -7.55 -4.72 20.60
C PRO A 184 -6.16 -4.48 21.19
N HIS A 185 -5.19 -5.36 20.87
CA HIS A 185 -3.81 -5.28 21.34
C HIS A 185 -3.00 -4.16 20.68
N VAL A 186 -3.39 -3.67 19.50
CA VAL A 186 -2.79 -2.49 18.84
C VAL A 186 -3.58 -1.23 19.19
N TYR A 187 -4.90 -1.32 19.30
CA TYR A 187 -5.76 -0.17 19.59
C TYR A 187 -5.41 0.53 20.91
N THR A 188 -5.13 -0.24 21.97
CA THR A 188 -4.78 0.31 23.29
C THR A 188 -3.49 1.16 23.24
N PRO A 189 -2.32 0.63 22.83
CA PRO A 189 -1.11 1.45 22.73
C PRO A 189 -1.21 2.57 21.69
N TRP A 190 -2.03 2.40 20.64
CA TRP A 190 -2.29 3.46 19.65
C TRP A 190 -3.06 4.64 20.25
N SER A 191 -4.14 4.37 20.98
CA SER A 191 -4.98 5.40 21.60
C SER A 191 -4.23 6.22 22.64
N LEU A 192 -3.42 5.57 23.47
CA LEU A 192 -2.54 6.24 24.45
C LEU A 192 -1.52 7.15 23.77
N TYR A 193 -0.84 6.65 22.73
CA TYR A 193 0.10 7.45 21.95
C TYR A 193 -0.57 8.67 21.30
N ARG A 194 -1.75 8.47 20.71
CA ARG A 194 -2.53 9.54 20.10
C ARG A 194 -2.90 10.62 21.12
N GLU A 195 -3.43 10.23 22.27
CA GLU A 195 -3.79 11.16 23.34
C GLU A 195 -2.57 11.98 23.78
N GLN A 196 -1.44 11.32 24.06
CA GLN A 196 -0.21 12.00 24.42
C GLN A 196 0.22 13.03 23.36
N LYS A 197 0.24 12.65 22.08
CA LYS A 197 0.67 13.54 20.99
C LYS A 197 -0.27 14.72 20.78
N LEU A 198 -1.57 14.53 20.97
CA LEU A 198 -2.53 15.63 20.90
C LEU A 198 -2.37 16.61 22.07
N LEU A 199 -2.13 16.09 23.28
CA LEU A 199 -1.83 16.94 24.45
C LEU A 199 -0.53 17.74 24.27
N GLU A 200 0.52 17.13 23.73
CA GLU A 200 1.78 17.81 23.38
C GLU A 200 1.55 18.96 22.38
N LYS A 201 0.78 18.73 21.30
CA LYS A 201 0.41 19.77 20.33
C LYS A 201 -0.38 20.91 20.97
N LEU A 202 -1.34 20.60 21.85
CA LEU A 202 -2.13 21.61 22.56
C LEU A 202 -1.28 22.47 23.48
N LYS A 203 -0.30 21.89 24.18
CA LYS A 203 0.65 22.64 25.04
C LYS A 203 1.55 23.55 24.22
N GLY A 204 2.16 23.04 23.15
CA GLY A 204 3.01 23.84 22.26
C GLY A 204 2.26 25.03 21.64
N ASN A 205 1.00 24.83 21.24
CA ASN A 205 0.17 25.92 20.71
C ASN A 205 -0.12 27.02 21.76
N LYS A 206 -0.31 26.65 23.03
CA LYS A 206 -0.52 27.61 24.12
C LYS A 206 0.73 28.44 24.37
N GLU A 207 1.91 27.83 24.43
CA GLU A 207 3.18 28.55 24.59
C GLU A 207 3.46 29.52 23.43
N LEU A 208 3.18 29.11 22.19
CA LEU A 208 3.29 29.97 21.01
C LEU A 208 2.28 31.12 21.00
N SER A 209 1.11 30.94 21.63
CA SER A 209 0.10 32.00 21.76
C SER A 209 0.46 33.04 22.83
N ILE A 210 1.15 32.62 23.89
CA ILE A 210 1.60 33.51 24.98
C ILE A 210 2.80 34.35 24.53
N SER A 211 3.65 33.82 23.64
CA SER A 211 4.84 34.52 23.14
C SER A 211 4.59 35.52 22.00
N LYS A 212 3.39 35.54 21.40
CA LYS A 212 3.05 36.55 20.38
C LYS A 212 2.81 37.92 21.04
N PRO A 213 3.55 38.98 20.67
CA PRO A 213 3.35 40.31 21.25
C PRO A 213 1.94 40.83 20.91
N LYS A 214 1.23 41.36 21.93
CA LYS A 214 -0.07 42.01 21.73
C LYS A 214 0.11 43.17 20.75
N ARG A 215 -0.69 43.18 19.67
CA ARG A 215 -0.69 44.28 18.68
C ARG A 215 -1.02 45.58 19.43
N PRO A 216 -0.18 46.64 19.34
CA PRO A 216 -0.49 47.91 20.00
C PRO A 216 -1.79 48.49 19.43
N GLU A 217 -2.71 48.87 20.31
CA GLU A 217 -3.92 49.61 19.95
C GLU A 217 -3.49 50.95 19.33
N ILE A 218 -3.84 51.17 18.06
CA ILE A 218 -3.56 52.44 17.39
C ILE A 218 -4.53 53.47 17.98
N LEU A 219 -4.02 54.31 18.88
CA LEU A 219 -4.74 55.46 19.41
C LEU A 219 -5.03 56.42 18.25
N ASN A 220 -6.31 56.61 17.95
CA ASN A 220 -6.80 57.39 16.83
C ASN A 220 -6.60 58.90 17.10
N LEU A 221 -5.43 59.44 16.77
CA LEU A 221 -5.14 60.88 16.85
C LEU A 221 -5.70 61.61 15.62
N LYS A 222 -7.02 61.82 15.61
CA LYS A 222 -7.63 62.92 14.85
C LYS A 222 -7.94 64.06 15.81
N GLN A 223 -7.20 65.16 15.67
CA GLN A 223 -7.54 66.58 15.93
C GLN A 223 -6.44 67.31 16.71
N ARG A 224 -5.66 68.13 15.99
CA ARG A 224 -5.71 69.60 16.13
C ARG A 224 -4.75 70.24 15.14
N ASN A 225 -5.34 70.82 14.09
CA ASN A 225 -4.72 71.89 13.33
C ASN A 225 -4.47 73.07 14.28
N GLN A 226 -3.22 73.52 14.40
CA GLN A 226 -2.94 74.90 14.76
C GLN A 226 -1.86 75.45 13.83
N VAL A 227 -2.34 76.36 12.98
CA VAL A 227 -1.58 77.19 12.06
C VAL A 227 -0.68 78.11 12.88
N ILE A 228 0.62 78.07 12.62
CA ILE A 228 1.58 79.05 13.12
C ILE A 228 1.47 80.27 12.19
N MET A 229 0.90 81.37 12.69
CA MET A 229 1.02 82.71 12.10
C MET A 229 2.03 83.50 12.94
N ILE A 230 3.19 83.78 12.34
CA ILE A 230 4.17 84.73 12.85
C ILE A 230 3.77 86.10 12.30
N ASN A 231 3.68 87.11 13.16
CA ASN A 231 3.68 88.52 12.73
C ASN A 231 4.45 89.38 13.74
N PHE A 232 5.48 90.05 13.18
CA PHE A 232 6.40 91.09 13.66
C PHE A 232 7.34 90.77 14.82
#